data_AF-A0A1X7DTS1-F1
#
_entry.id   AF-A0A1X7DTS1-F1
#
_cell.length_a   1.000
_cell.length_b   1.000
_cell.length_c   1.000
_cell.angle_alpha   90.00
_cell.angle_beta   90.00
_cell.angle_gamma   90.00
#
_symmetry.space_group_name_H-M   'P 1'
#
loop_
_entity.id
_entity.type
_entity.pdbx_description
1 polymer ?
#
loop_
_entity_poly.entity_id
_entity_poly.type
_entity_poly.pdbx_seq_one_letter_code
_entity_poly.pdbx_strand_id
1 'polypeptide(L)'
;MLSAPARTGSEQSDAGRPGPERSGPGWRLWRDPLGVPHVQADDLTALAHGHGYVTGVDRAWHVEVLRHRAEGRSAELVGPDGFDGDHLTLAADVPGTARRWWDAASSQDREFFAAYARGISEALAETWPGTPEVRELGLTERAVRPWDPWTPMAVHLDAHLLTGSLPEQLWRRRVRRELGDAWVPVLDAESPAAAGSNAWLVPGELSASGAPLLAADPHRVVEESGPYQPVCLSTPDVRVRGLALVGLPGVPHFGRTESAAWAITAAMTTTEHIADLAVENRDGAWYVATTGERLEHRSVVLRARGSVERACLLRSCAAGFVLPGTPAAEAVLDAAVPGTATTVTVVFPAPTADPARAFSACRELLSARTADDVMEAVSGWAVPCNDVVAADRDGSCRHTVTGSFLGAAEPPRPLHGITVRANQRPSDPCASAARLACAPPHRARRATHLLDAAVAEHGAVCHENLLAAQLDTAAPHWPPLLRELFADASPTAVSDPVATVARVGSTGPVRTAPEPDVASGPAGGAVGGRCGIATGGGVPNDECIGGGG
;
A
#
# COMPACT_ATOMS: atom_id res chain seq x y z
N MET A 1 15.07 24.05 36.97
CA MET A 1 16.24 23.29 37.45
C MET A 1 15.79 21.89 37.87
N LEU A 2 15.81 20.94 36.94
CA LEU A 2 15.80 19.51 37.22
C LEU A 2 16.90 18.93 36.32
N SER A 3 18.05 18.67 36.92
CA SER A 3 19.24 18.17 36.23
C SER A 3 19.03 16.69 35.92
N ALA A 4 19.04 16.31 34.64
CA ALA A 4 19.23 14.93 34.23
C ALA A 4 20.66 14.50 34.60
N PRO A 5 20.90 13.29 35.14
CA PRO A 5 22.25 12.83 35.40
C PRO A 5 22.88 12.32 34.12
N ALA A 6 24.13 12.74 33.88
CA ALA A 6 24.99 12.22 32.83
C ALA A 6 25.21 10.71 33.04
N ARG A 7 24.88 9.89 32.03
CA ARG A 7 25.25 8.46 32.01
C ARG A 7 26.65 8.32 31.45
N THR A 8 27.62 8.14 32.34
CA THR A 8 28.94 7.60 32.04
C THR A 8 28.81 6.13 31.66
N GLY A 9 29.56 5.70 30.64
CA GLY A 9 29.62 4.31 30.19
C GLY A 9 30.01 3.37 31.33
N SER A 10 29.16 2.38 31.57
CA SER A 10 29.49 1.19 32.35
C SER A 10 28.84 0.02 31.64
N GLU A 11 29.65 -1.00 31.33
CA GLU A 11 29.20 -2.31 30.87
C GLU A 11 28.00 -2.77 31.69
N GLN A 12 26.81 -2.77 31.08
CA GLN A 12 25.63 -3.38 31.69
C GLN A 12 25.85 -4.89 31.68
N SER A 13 26.16 -5.43 32.84
CA SER A 13 26.10 -6.86 33.09
C SER A 13 24.69 -7.38 32.77
N ASP A 14 24.61 -8.54 32.14
CA ASP A 14 23.39 -9.26 31.74
C ASP A 14 22.55 -9.77 32.96
N ALA A 15 22.91 -9.34 34.17
CA ALA A 15 22.33 -9.75 35.44
C ALA A 15 21.07 -8.92 35.75
N GLY A 16 19.97 -9.20 35.04
CA GLY A 16 18.68 -8.56 35.29
C GLY A 16 17.65 -8.71 34.18
N ARG A 17 18.02 -9.27 33.03
CA ARG A 17 17.01 -9.63 32.03
C ARG A 17 16.26 -10.87 32.50
N PRO A 18 14.91 -10.86 32.53
CA PRO A 18 14.17 -12.09 32.74
C PRO A 18 14.64 -13.14 31.73
N GLY A 19 14.82 -14.37 32.17
CA GLY A 19 15.12 -15.49 31.27
C GLY A 19 14.05 -15.61 30.17
N PRO A 20 14.36 -16.25 29.03
CA PRO A 20 13.41 -16.37 27.95
C PRO A 20 12.12 -17.07 28.43
N GLU A 21 10.97 -16.50 28.09
CA GLU A 21 9.66 -17.11 28.40
C GLU A 21 9.40 -18.35 27.53
N ARG A 22 9.96 -18.32 26.32
CA ARG A 22 9.91 -19.37 25.31
C ARG A 22 11.21 -19.38 24.51
N SER A 23 11.57 -20.55 24.01
CA SER A 23 12.72 -20.74 23.12
C SER A 23 12.47 -21.92 22.19
N GLY A 24 13.01 -21.83 20.98
CA GLY A 24 13.06 -22.93 20.02
C GLY A 24 14.46 -23.07 19.42
N PRO A 25 14.63 -23.88 18.38
CA PRO A 25 15.93 -24.09 17.74
C PRO A 25 16.51 -22.76 17.24
N GLY A 26 17.57 -22.28 17.90
CA GLY A 26 18.28 -21.06 17.52
C GLY A 26 17.55 -19.74 17.78
N TRP A 27 16.45 -19.73 18.54
CA TRP A 27 15.75 -18.50 18.91
C TRP A 27 15.19 -18.51 20.34
N ARG A 28 15.05 -17.32 20.91
CA ARG A 28 14.56 -17.03 22.27
C ARG A 28 13.60 -15.86 22.22
N LEU A 29 12.56 -15.93 23.04
CA LEU A 29 11.50 -14.92 23.16
C LEU A 29 11.40 -14.45 24.61
N TRP A 30 11.23 -13.15 24.79
CA TRP A 30 10.80 -12.53 26.05
C TRP A 30 9.96 -11.29 25.74
N ARG A 31 9.29 -10.74 26.74
CA ARG A 31 8.54 -9.49 26.63
C ARG A 31 9.09 -8.40 27.53
N ASP A 32 8.95 -7.17 27.10
CA ASP A 32 9.13 -6.01 27.96
C ASP A 32 7.88 -5.76 28.85
N PRO A 33 7.93 -4.80 29.80
CA PRO A 33 6.79 -4.49 30.66
C PRO A 33 5.52 -3.98 29.93
N LEU A 34 5.64 -3.54 28.67
CA LEU A 34 4.50 -3.15 27.83
C LEU A 34 3.94 -4.35 27.04
N GLY A 35 4.52 -5.53 27.20
CA GLY A 35 4.14 -6.74 26.50
C GLY A 35 4.71 -6.84 25.09
N VAL A 36 5.64 -5.96 24.69
CA VAL A 36 6.25 -6.01 23.36
C VAL A 36 7.18 -7.22 23.26
N PRO A 37 6.99 -8.11 22.28
CA PRO A 37 7.84 -9.27 22.11
C PRO A 37 9.23 -8.90 21.57
N HIS A 38 10.24 -9.48 22.20
CA HIS A 38 11.62 -9.47 21.78
C HIS A 38 12.03 -10.88 21.34
N VAL A 39 12.25 -11.04 20.03
CA VAL A 39 12.79 -12.27 19.45
C VAL A 39 14.28 -12.07 19.20
N GLN A 40 15.10 -12.91 19.83
CA GLN A 40 16.53 -13.00 19.55
C GLN A 40 16.84 -14.35 18.96
N ALA A 41 17.63 -14.39 17.90
CA ALA A 41 17.98 -15.62 17.21
C ALA A 41 19.45 -15.63 16.77
N ASP A 42 19.93 -16.80 16.35
CA ASP A 42 21.31 -16.98 15.89
C ASP A 42 21.49 -16.45 14.44
N ASP A 43 20.46 -16.59 13.60
CA ASP A 43 20.43 -16.13 12.22
C ASP A 43 19.02 -15.65 11.80
N LEU A 44 18.89 -15.18 10.55
CA LEU A 44 17.62 -14.65 10.03
C LEU A 44 16.53 -15.73 9.86
N THR A 45 16.89 -16.99 9.61
CA THR A 45 15.93 -18.09 9.46
C THR A 45 15.32 -18.42 10.82
N ALA A 46 16.13 -18.60 11.85
CA ALA A 46 15.66 -18.80 13.23
C ALA A 46 14.91 -17.56 13.75
N LEU A 47 15.31 -16.36 13.35
CA LEU A 47 14.60 -15.12 13.68
C LEU A 47 13.20 -15.09 13.08
N ALA A 48 13.05 -15.44 11.79
CA ALA A 48 11.75 -15.54 11.13
C ALA A 48 10.86 -16.59 11.80
N HIS A 49 11.43 -17.72 12.19
CA HIS A 49 10.71 -18.75 12.93
C HIS A 49 10.17 -18.25 14.27
N GLY A 50 11.03 -17.66 15.11
CA GLY A 50 10.60 -17.09 16.38
C GLY A 50 9.59 -15.95 16.22
N HIS A 51 9.73 -15.14 15.16
CA HIS A 51 8.77 -14.09 14.82
C HIS A 51 7.41 -14.66 14.41
N GLY A 52 7.39 -15.74 13.63
CA GLY A 52 6.17 -16.46 13.27
C GLY A 52 5.49 -17.05 14.49
N TYR A 53 6.27 -17.69 15.37
CA TYR A 53 5.76 -18.28 16.61
C TYR A 53 5.08 -17.23 17.50
N VAL A 54 5.74 -16.11 17.77
CA VAL A 54 5.13 -15.06 18.60
C VAL A 54 3.93 -14.39 17.94
N THR A 55 3.91 -14.29 16.61
CA THR A 55 2.71 -13.84 15.87
C THR A 55 1.55 -14.80 16.11
N GLY A 56 1.77 -16.11 15.95
CA GLY A 56 0.73 -17.13 16.17
C GLY A 56 0.23 -17.17 17.61
N VAL A 57 1.11 -16.93 18.60
CA VAL A 57 0.72 -16.85 20.02
C VAL A 57 -0.17 -15.62 20.28
N ASP A 58 0.23 -14.45 19.79
CA ASP A 58 -0.47 -13.20 20.08
C ASP A 58 -1.75 -13.01 19.26
N ARG A 59 -1.82 -13.63 18.08
CA ARG A 59 -2.79 -13.32 17.03
C ARG A 59 -3.46 -14.58 16.47
N ALA A 60 -3.56 -15.67 17.24
CA ALA A 60 -4.04 -16.97 16.78
C ALA A 60 -5.32 -16.93 15.93
N TRP A 61 -6.40 -16.30 16.44
CA TRP A 61 -7.64 -16.14 15.67
C TRP A 61 -7.44 -15.29 14.41
N HIS A 62 -6.76 -14.15 14.56
CA HIS A 62 -6.56 -13.18 13.49
C HIS A 62 -5.75 -13.78 12.33
N VAL A 63 -4.65 -14.50 12.59
CA VAL A 63 -3.86 -15.12 11.51
C VAL A 63 -4.67 -16.16 10.73
N GLU A 64 -5.50 -16.97 11.40
CA GLU A 64 -6.35 -17.95 10.71
C GLU A 64 -7.48 -17.30 9.91
N VAL A 65 -8.10 -16.22 10.42
CA VAL A 65 -9.06 -15.43 9.63
C VAL A 65 -8.40 -14.89 8.36
N LEU A 66 -7.20 -14.31 8.47
CA LEU A 66 -6.45 -13.80 7.33
C LEU A 66 -6.10 -14.90 6.33
N ARG A 67 -5.65 -16.06 6.80
CA ARG A 67 -5.35 -17.21 5.94
C ARG A 67 -6.58 -17.70 5.20
N HIS A 68 -7.70 -17.86 5.88
CA HIS A 68 -8.94 -18.33 5.25
C HIS A 68 -9.46 -17.33 4.23
N ARG A 69 -9.39 -16.02 4.51
CA ARG A 69 -9.70 -14.98 3.52
C ARG A 69 -8.82 -15.13 2.28
N ALA A 70 -7.50 -15.14 2.46
CA ALA A 70 -6.53 -15.22 1.38
C ALA A 70 -6.60 -16.51 0.55
N GLU A 71 -7.06 -17.61 1.15
CA GLU A 71 -7.25 -18.90 0.48
C GLU A 71 -8.66 -19.07 -0.12
N GLY A 72 -9.54 -18.06 0.01
CA GLY A 72 -10.92 -18.11 -0.46
C GLY A 72 -11.77 -19.16 0.27
N ARG A 73 -11.63 -19.21 1.60
CA ARG A 73 -12.31 -20.17 2.49
C ARG A 73 -12.86 -19.55 3.79
N SER A 74 -13.05 -18.24 3.82
CA SER A 74 -13.66 -17.51 4.94
C SER A 74 -14.97 -18.16 5.38
N ALA A 75 -15.77 -18.67 4.45
CA ALA A 75 -17.06 -19.31 4.73
C ALA A 75 -16.95 -20.55 5.63
N GLU A 76 -15.79 -21.21 5.69
CA GLU A 76 -15.54 -22.30 6.62
C GLU A 76 -15.49 -21.84 8.09
N LEU A 77 -15.27 -20.54 8.34
CA LEU A 77 -15.27 -19.93 9.66
C LEU A 77 -16.60 -19.22 9.95
N VAL A 78 -17.05 -18.37 9.03
CA VAL A 78 -18.19 -17.45 9.25
C VAL A 78 -19.52 -17.94 8.66
N GLY A 79 -19.52 -19.07 7.94
CA GLY A 79 -20.72 -19.59 7.28
C GLY A 79 -20.95 -19.02 5.87
N PRO A 80 -22.12 -19.27 5.25
CA PRO A 80 -22.41 -18.91 3.86
C PRO A 80 -22.23 -17.44 3.49
N ASP A 81 -22.29 -16.53 4.45
CA ASP A 81 -22.04 -15.09 4.25
C ASP A 81 -20.60 -14.81 3.78
N GLY A 82 -19.66 -15.72 4.05
CA GLY A 82 -18.28 -15.62 3.56
C GLY A 82 -18.10 -15.96 2.07
N PHE A 83 -19.11 -16.55 1.41
CA PHE A 83 -18.93 -17.06 0.06
C PHE A 83 -18.63 -15.99 -0.99
N ASP A 84 -19.17 -14.77 -0.85
CA ASP A 84 -18.94 -13.70 -1.84
C ASP A 84 -17.51 -13.18 -1.76
N GLY A 85 -16.97 -13.03 -0.54
CA GLY A 85 -15.55 -12.73 -0.34
C GLY A 85 -14.65 -13.84 -0.89
N ASP A 86 -14.99 -15.10 -0.61
CA ASP A 86 -14.24 -16.25 -1.11
C ASP A 86 -14.23 -16.33 -2.64
N HIS A 87 -15.38 -16.07 -3.28
CA HIS A 87 -15.48 -16.01 -4.73
C HIS A 87 -14.60 -14.91 -5.30
N LEU A 88 -14.62 -13.71 -4.70
CA LEU A 88 -13.78 -12.59 -5.12
C LEU A 88 -12.28 -12.91 -5.02
N THR A 89 -11.82 -13.43 -3.87
CA THR A 89 -10.40 -13.77 -3.66
C THR A 89 -9.91 -14.81 -4.67
N LEU A 90 -10.75 -15.82 -4.96
CA LEU A 90 -10.42 -16.84 -5.95
C LEU A 90 -10.49 -16.32 -7.40
N ALA A 91 -11.42 -15.41 -7.71
CA ALA A 91 -11.51 -14.76 -9.01
C ALA A 91 -10.26 -13.90 -9.28
N ALA A 92 -9.79 -13.16 -8.27
CA ALA A 92 -8.55 -12.40 -8.31
C ALA A 92 -7.27 -13.26 -8.33
N ASP A 93 -7.40 -14.60 -8.25
CA ASP A 93 -6.31 -15.57 -8.22
C ASP A 93 -5.23 -15.25 -7.17
N VAL A 94 -5.65 -14.81 -5.97
CA VAL A 94 -4.73 -14.47 -4.87
C VAL A 94 -3.80 -15.65 -4.53
N PRO A 95 -4.29 -16.89 -4.32
CA PRO A 95 -3.40 -18.03 -4.06
C PRO A 95 -2.47 -18.36 -5.24
N GLY A 96 -2.95 -18.20 -6.48
CA GLY A 96 -2.13 -18.47 -7.67
C GLY A 96 -1.00 -17.46 -7.83
N THR A 97 -1.28 -16.17 -7.59
CA THR A 97 -0.28 -15.10 -7.60
C THR A 97 0.77 -15.31 -6.50
N ALA A 98 0.33 -15.60 -5.28
CA ALA A 98 1.23 -15.90 -4.17
C ALA A 98 2.18 -17.07 -4.47
N ARG A 99 1.67 -18.15 -5.08
CA ARG A 99 2.51 -19.30 -5.50
C ARG A 99 3.50 -18.92 -6.59
N ARG A 100 3.09 -18.15 -7.60
CA ARG A 100 4.01 -17.67 -8.66
C ARG A 100 5.15 -16.82 -8.08
N TRP A 101 4.84 -15.93 -7.14
CA TRP A 101 5.86 -15.11 -6.47
C TRP A 101 6.77 -15.97 -5.58
N TRP A 102 6.21 -16.93 -4.84
CA TRP A 102 6.99 -17.90 -4.08
C TRP A 102 7.95 -18.72 -4.97
N ASP A 103 7.49 -19.21 -6.11
CA ASP A 103 8.30 -20.01 -7.04
C ASP A 103 9.42 -19.17 -7.68
N ALA A 104 9.16 -17.88 -7.93
CA ALA A 104 10.13 -16.92 -8.46
C ALA A 104 11.14 -16.44 -7.41
N ALA A 105 10.79 -16.48 -6.13
CA ALA A 105 11.59 -15.90 -5.05
C ALA A 105 12.97 -16.57 -4.88
N SER A 106 13.92 -15.78 -4.39
CA SER A 106 15.27 -16.25 -4.06
C SER A 106 15.21 -17.41 -3.04
N SER A 107 16.26 -18.24 -2.99
CA SER A 107 16.34 -19.31 -1.98
C SER A 107 16.31 -18.76 -0.55
N GLN A 108 16.97 -17.61 -0.32
CA GLN A 108 17.00 -16.94 0.96
C GLN A 108 15.63 -16.44 1.40
N ASP A 109 14.86 -15.83 0.47
CA ASP A 109 13.51 -15.36 0.77
C ASP A 109 12.56 -16.55 1.02
N ARG A 110 12.67 -17.61 0.21
CA ARG A 110 11.88 -18.84 0.45
C ARG A 110 12.16 -19.44 1.83
N GLU A 111 13.43 -19.56 2.21
CA GLU A 111 13.81 -20.08 3.52
C GLU A 111 13.24 -19.22 4.67
N PHE A 112 13.37 -17.90 4.55
CA PHE A 112 12.88 -16.92 5.52
C PHE A 112 11.35 -16.98 5.70
N PHE A 113 10.59 -16.98 4.60
CA PHE A 113 9.13 -17.06 4.62
C PHE A 113 8.63 -18.42 5.11
N ALA A 114 9.26 -19.51 4.69
CA ALA A 114 8.92 -20.85 5.18
C ALA A 114 9.16 -20.99 6.68
N ALA A 115 10.24 -20.40 7.20
CA ALA A 115 10.51 -20.40 8.64
C ALA A 115 9.43 -19.65 9.43
N TYR A 116 9.00 -18.50 8.95
CA TYR A 116 7.89 -17.74 9.55
C TYR A 116 6.58 -18.54 9.56
N ALA A 117 6.21 -19.16 8.43
CA ALA A 117 5.01 -20.00 8.32
C ALA A 117 5.07 -21.22 9.26
N ARG A 118 6.24 -21.85 9.43
CA ARG A 118 6.45 -22.93 10.42
C ARG A 118 6.22 -22.43 11.85
N GLY A 119 6.80 -21.28 12.21
CA GLY A 119 6.61 -20.67 13.52
C GLY A 119 5.14 -20.43 13.84
N ILE A 120 4.37 -19.84 12.91
CA ILE A 120 2.92 -19.65 13.07
C ILE A 120 2.22 -20.99 13.27
N SER A 121 2.54 -21.99 12.44
CA SER A 121 1.91 -23.32 12.50
C SER A 121 2.12 -24.01 13.85
N GLU A 122 3.35 -23.93 14.38
CA GLU A 122 3.69 -24.48 15.70
C GLU A 122 2.94 -23.76 16.82
N ALA A 123 2.92 -22.43 16.80
CA ALA A 123 2.18 -21.65 17.79
C ALA A 123 0.67 -21.92 17.75
N LEU A 124 0.07 -22.04 16.55
CA LEU A 124 -1.34 -22.36 16.40
C LEU A 124 -1.69 -23.76 16.92
N ALA A 125 -0.81 -24.75 16.73
CA ALA A 125 -1.01 -26.09 17.28
C ALA A 125 -1.13 -26.07 18.82
N GLU A 126 -0.43 -25.15 19.48
CA GLU A 126 -0.49 -24.97 20.94
C GLU A 126 -1.67 -24.11 21.40
N THR A 127 -1.94 -23.00 20.69
CA THR A 127 -2.80 -21.92 21.18
C THR A 127 -4.23 -21.98 20.67
N TRP A 128 -4.48 -22.66 19.54
CA TRP A 128 -5.79 -22.66 18.89
C TRP A 128 -6.93 -23.16 19.79
N PRO A 129 -6.85 -24.33 20.45
CA PRO A 129 -7.92 -24.79 21.35
C PRO A 129 -8.16 -23.86 22.55
N GLY A 130 -7.15 -23.04 22.87
CA GLY A 130 -7.15 -22.08 23.95
C GLY A 130 -7.74 -20.71 23.61
N THR A 131 -7.87 -20.41 22.32
CA THR A 131 -8.21 -19.07 21.82
C THR A 131 -9.69 -18.76 22.11
N PRO A 132 -10.02 -17.58 22.70
CA PRO A 132 -11.39 -17.25 23.10
C PRO A 132 -12.43 -17.41 21.99
N GLU A 133 -12.16 -16.84 20.81
CA GLU A 133 -13.03 -16.89 19.64
C GLU A 133 -13.25 -18.32 19.14
N VAL A 134 -12.19 -19.14 19.17
CA VAL A 134 -12.26 -20.57 18.79
C VAL A 134 -13.19 -21.33 19.73
N ARG A 135 -13.12 -21.08 21.04
CA ARG A 135 -14.00 -21.72 22.02
C ARG A 135 -15.44 -21.26 21.87
N GLU A 136 -15.66 -19.96 21.71
CA GLU A 136 -16.98 -19.35 21.55
C GLU A 136 -17.69 -19.88 20.29
N LEU A 137 -16.95 -20.03 19.19
CA LEU A 137 -17.48 -20.56 17.94
C LEU A 137 -17.59 -22.10 17.90
N GLY A 138 -17.11 -22.80 18.93
CA GLY A 138 -17.10 -24.27 18.99
C GLY A 138 -16.16 -24.91 17.98
N LEU A 139 -15.01 -24.27 17.72
CA LEU A 139 -14.00 -24.69 16.75
C LEU A 139 -12.81 -25.44 17.41
N THR A 140 -12.87 -25.71 18.71
CA THR A 140 -11.79 -26.34 19.50
C THR A 140 -11.32 -27.69 18.95
N GLU A 141 -12.25 -28.51 18.43
CA GLU A 141 -11.94 -29.84 17.87
C GLU A 141 -11.47 -29.79 16.41
N ARG A 142 -11.56 -28.62 15.76
CA ARG A 142 -11.09 -28.45 14.39
C ARG A 142 -9.57 -28.34 14.38
N ALA A 143 -8.92 -29.31 13.77
CA ALA A 143 -7.48 -29.27 13.56
C ALA A 143 -7.09 -28.07 12.68
N VAL A 144 -6.15 -27.26 13.16
CA VAL A 144 -5.50 -26.23 12.35
C VAL A 144 -4.55 -26.90 11.38
N ARG A 145 -4.66 -26.55 10.11
CA ARG A 145 -3.70 -27.04 9.11
C ARG A 145 -2.45 -26.17 9.19
N PRO A 146 -1.23 -26.76 9.09
CA PRO A 146 -0.02 -25.98 8.95
C PRO A 146 -0.13 -25.01 7.77
N TRP A 147 0.45 -23.83 7.94
CA TRP A 147 0.55 -22.82 6.89
C TRP A 147 1.47 -23.33 5.79
N ASP A 148 1.04 -23.15 4.54
CA ASP A 148 1.93 -23.29 3.41
C ASP A 148 2.96 -22.15 3.43
N PRO A 149 4.17 -22.36 2.87
CA PRO A 149 5.22 -21.35 2.94
C PRO A 149 4.92 -20.09 2.10
N TRP A 150 4.00 -20.18 1.14
CA TRP A 150 3.50 -19.05 0.35
C TRP A 150 2.32 -18.31 1.02
N THR A 151 1.71 -18.87 2.08
CA THR A 151 0.55 -18.26 2.76
C THR A 151 0.79 -16.81 3.20
N PRO A 152 1.96 -16.41 3.76
CA PRO A 152 2.22 -15.01 4.10
C PRO A 152 2.08 -14.04 2.91
N MET A 153 2.49 -14.47 1.71
CA MET A 153 2.35 -13.68 0.49
C MET A 153 0.88 -13.54 0.07
N ALA A 154 0.10 -14.61 0.21
CA ALA A 154 -1.33 -14.60 -0.08
C ALA A 154 -2.11 -13.70 0.90
N VAL A 155 -1.79 -13.79 2.20
CA VAL A 155 -2.38 -12.92 3.23
C VAL A 155 -2.14 -11.45 2.91
N HIS A 156 -0.92 -11.10 2.51
CA HIS A 156 -0.61 -9.72 2.17
C HIS A 156 -1.27 -9.26 0.87
N LEU A 157 -1.38 -10.12 -0.15
CA LEU A 157 -2.13 -9.84 -1.37
C LEU A 157 -3.62 -9.58 -1.08
N ASP A 158 -4.28 -10.48 -0.33
CA ASP A 158 -5.69 -10.35 0.02
C ASP A 158 -5.97 -9.07 0.82
N ALA A 159 -5.11 -8.78 1.80
CA ALA A 159 -5.23 -7.58 2.63
C ALA A 159 -5.26 -6.29 1.79
N HIS A 160 -4.66 -6.27 0.61
CA HIS A 160 -4.59 -5.11 -0.28
C HIS A 160 -5.56 -5.15 -1.46
N LEU A 161 -6.28 -6.25 -1.68
CA LEU A 161 -7.29 -6.36 -2.76
C LEU A 161 -8.41 -5.32 -2.60
N LEU A 162 -8.94 -5.19 -1.38
CA LEU A 162 -10.03 -4.24 -1.06
C LEU A 162 -9.58 -3.06 -0.20
N THR A 163 -8.27 -2.92 0.07
CA THR A 163 -7.73 -1.72 0.75
C THR A 163 -6.85 -0.87 -0.18
N GLY A 164 -6.66 -1.31 -1.44
CA GLY A 164 -6.05 -0.54 -2.52
C GLY A 164 -7.05 0.36 -3.26
N SER A 165 -6.79 0.68 -4.53
CA SER A 165 -7.64 1.61 -5.30
C SER A 165 -8.95 1.00 -5.80
N LEU A 166 -9.12 -0.33 -5.73
CA LEU A 166 -10.23 -1.03 -6.38
C LEU A 166 -11.62 -0.59 -5.89
N PRO A 167 -11.91 -0.55 -4.57
CA PRO A 167 -13.22 -0.13 -4.08
C PRO A 167 -13.59 1.29 -4.51
N GLU A 168 -12.63 2.21 -4.42
CA GLU A 168 -12.81 3.61 -4.82
C GLU A 168 -13.11 3.72 -6.32
N GLN A 169 -12.39 2.96 -7.16
CA GLN A 169 -12.64 2.95 -8.60
C GLN A 169 -14.03 2.40 -8.93
N LEU A 170 -14.47 1.34 -8.25
CA LEU A 170 -15.81 0.77 -8.40
C LEU A 170 -16.90 1.75 -7.95
N TRP A 171 -16.69 2.44 -6.82
CA TRP A 171 -17.59 3.48 -6.33
C TRP A 171 -17.74 4.62 -7.33
N ARG A 172 -16.62 5.20 -7.79
CA ARG A 172 -16.64 6.27 -8.81
C ARG A 172 -17.31 5.81 -10.10
N ARG A 173 -17.06 4.57 -10.53
CA ARG A 173 -17.71 3.98 -11.71
C ARG A 173 -19.23 3.94 -11.54
N ARG A 174 -19.71 3.50 -10.38
CA ARG A 174 -21.15 3.49 -10.04
C ARG A 174 -21.71 4.91 -10.07
N VAL A 175 -21.07 5.87 -9.40
CA VAL A 175 -21.52 7.28 -9.38
C VAL A 175 -21.63 7.85 -10.80
N ARG A 176 -20.60 7.68 -11.64
CA ARG A 176 -20.64 8.15 -13.04
C ARG A 176 -21.80 7.56 -13.82
N ARG A 177 -22.05 6.25 -13.67
CA ARG A 177 -23.12 5.56 -14.43
C ARG A 177 -24.51 6.01 -13.99
N GLU A 178 -24.73 6.16 -12.69
CA GLU A 178 -26.07 6.42 -12.16
C GLU A 178 -26.41 7.91 -12.09
N LEU A 179 -25.41 8.78 -11.86
CA LEU A 179 -25.61 10.21 -11.61
C LEU A 179 -24.86 11.13 -12.59
N GLY A 180 -23.83 10.63 -13.28
CA GLY A 180 -23.00 11.39 -14.21
C GLY A 180 -21.73 11.98 -13.57
N ASP A 181 -20.79 12.41 -14.41
CA ASP A 181 -19.45 12.85 -14.00
C ASP A 181 -19.45 14.03 -13.01
N ALA A 182 -20.45 14.91 -13.11
CA ALA A 182 -20.58 16.08 -12.24
C ALA A 182 -20.74 15.70 -10.75
N TRP A 183 -21.23 14.49 -10.45
CA TRP A 183 -21.44 14.01 -9.09
C TRP A 183 -20.25 13.27 -8.51
N VAL A 184 -19.28 12.86 -9.33
CA VAL A 184 -18.06 12.22 -8.84
C VAL A 184 -17.37 13.09 -7.79
N PRO A 185 -16.98 14.36 -8.03
CA PRO A 185 -16.31 15.17 -7.02
C PRO A 185 -17.18 15.46 -5.78
N VAL A 186 -18.51 15.40 -5.90
CA VAL A 186 -19.44 15.64 -4.78
C VAL A 186 -19.51 14.41 -3.87
N LEU A 187 -19.53 13.22 -4.45
CA LEU A 187 -19.61 11.93 -3.74
C LEU A 187 -18.26 11.24 -3.54
N ASP A 188 -17.18 11.83 -4.05
CA ASP A 188 -15.78 11.48 -3.76
C ASP A 188 -15.40 11.86 -2.32
N ALA A 189 -16.15 12.79 -1.72
CA ALA A 189 -15.75 13.46 -0.49
C ALA A 189 -15.69 12.53 0.72
N GLU A 190 -16.35 11.37 0.69
CA GLU A 190 -16.32 10.39 1.77
C GLU A 190 -16.49 8.97 1.21
N SER A 191 -15.40 8.31 0.82
CA SER A 191 -15.34 6.88 1.08
C SER A 191 -15.51 6.72 2.59
N PRO A 192 -16.51 5.97 3.08
CA PRO A 192 -16.63 5.76 4.51
C PRO A 192 -15.32 5.20 5.07
N ALA A 193 -14.87 5.79 6.18
CA ALA A 193 -13.94 5.28 7.18
C ALA A 193 -12.43 5.59 7.02
N ALA A 194 -11.99 6.65 7.71
CA ALA A 194 -10.91 6.66 8.71
C ALA A 194 -9.52 6.02 8.42
N ALA A 195 -9.17 5.78 7.16
CA ALA A 195 -7.88 5.25 6.75
C ALA A 195 -6.99 6.31 6.10
N GLY A 196 -5.71 6.30 6.46
CA GLY A 196 -4.68 7.23 6.00
C GLY A 196 -3.37 6.93 6.69
N SER A 197 -2.37 7.78 6.55
CA SER A 197 -1.13 7.71 7.31
C SER A 197 -0.56 9.11 7.45
N ASN A 198 0.35 9.29 8.40
CA ASN A 198 1.34 10.34 8.39
C ASN A 198 2.75 9.73 8.43
N ALA A 199 3.67 10.35 7.70
CA ALA A 199 5.10 10.17 7.84
C ALA A 199 5.78 11.53 7.76
N TRP A 200 6.73 11.75 8.67
CA TRP A 200 7.40 13.03 8.88
C TRP A 200 8.88 12.75 8.85
N LEU A 201 9.63 13.58 8.14
CA LEU A 201 11.09 13.51 8.10
C LEU A 201 11.63 14.93 8.26
N VAL A 202 12.50 15.10 9.26
CA VAL A 202 13.27 16.33 9.49
C VAL A 202 14.75 15.99 9.28
N PRO A 203 15.43 16.56 8.28
CA PRO A 203 16.86 16.37 8.07
C PRO A 203 17.68 16.80 9.28
N GLY A 204 18.88 16.22 9.44
CA GLY A 204 19.75 16.51 10.59
C GLY A 204 20.15 17.98 10.73
N GLU A 205 20.31 18.70 9.62
CA GLU A 205 20.61 20.14 9.62
C GLU A 205 19.49 21.02 10.20
N LEU A 206 18.27 20.50 10.27
CA LEU A 206 17.10 21.16 10.86
C LEU A 206 16.70 20.52 12.19
N SER A 207 17.49 19.61 12.74
CA SER A 207 17.21 18.94 14.02
C SER A 207 18.16 19.40 15.12
N ALA A 208 17.66 19.48 16.35
CA ALA A 208 18.45 19.94 17.49
C ALA A 208 19.62 19.00 17.84
N SER A 209 19.52 17.71 17.45
CA SER A 209 20.55 16.70 17.68
C SER A 209 21.58 16.61 16.55
N GLY A 210 21.34 17.23 15.40
CA GLY A 210 22.12 17.02 14.18
C GLY A 210 21.83 15.70 13.46
N ALA A 211 21.02 14.81 14.04
CA ALA A 211 20.60 13.55 13.42
C ALA A 211 19.17 13.66 12.87
N PRO A 212 18.84 13.01 11.74
CA PRO A 212 17.48 13.06 11.20
C PRO A 212 16.43 12.57 12.21
N LEU A 213 15.28 13.23 12.23
CA LEU A 213 14.10 12.81 12.98
C LEU A 213 13.07 12.23 12.02
N LEU A 214 12.55 11.05 12.32
CA LEU A 214 11.52 10.37 11.54
C LEU A 214 10.36 9.97 12.46
N ALA A 215 9.13 10.24 12.02
CA ALA A 215 7.92 9.79 12.68
C ALA A 215 7.01 9.04 11.69
N ALA A 216 6.31 8.04 12.22
CA ALA A 216 5.39 7.17 11.49
C ALA A 216 4.09 7.04 12.26
N ASP A 217 2.96 7.20 11.57
CA ASP A 217 1.64 7.25 12.19
C ASP A 217 0.58 6.72 11.21
N PRO A 218 0.48 5.37 11.06
CA PRO A 218 -0.53 4.76 10.21
C PRO A 218 -1.93 4.90 10.82
N HIS A 219 -2.89 5.40 10.03
CA HIS A 219 -4.31 5.53 10.41
C HIS A 219 -5.09 4.38 9.79
N ARG A 220 -5.63 3.52 10.65
CA ARG A 220 -6.47 2.38 10.25
C ARG A 220 -7.78 2.47 11.01
N VAL A 221 -8.85 1.99 10.38
CA VAL A 221 -10.16 1.89 11.01
C VAL A 221 -10.05 0.99 12.25
N VAL A 222 -10.58 1.45 13.38
CA VAL A 222 -10.65 0.66 14.62
C VAL A 222 -11.91 -0.19 14.58
N GLU A 223 -11.89 -1.23 13.77
CA GLU A 223 -13.01 -2.18 13.60
C GLU A 223 -12.64 -3.61 14.04
N GLU A 224 -11.36 -3.99 13.92
CA GLU A 224 -10.80 -5.31 14.26
C GLU A 224 -9.47 -5.17 15.04
N SER A 225 -8.84 -6.30 15.39
CA SER A 225 -7.46 -6.29 15.88
C SER A 225 -6.55 -5.58 14.87
N GLY A 226 -5.90 -4.49 15.29
CA GLY A 226 -5.06 -3.69 14.38
C GLY A 226 -4.04 -4.54 13.62
N PRO A 227 -3.74 -4.22 12.33
CA PRO A 227 -2.93 -5.07 11.46
C PRO A 227 -1.45 -5.10 11.87
N TYR A 228 -1.05 -4.26 12.82
CA TYR A 228 0.32 -4.15 13.29
C TYR A 228 0.52 -4.81 14.66
N GLN A 229 1.63 -5.53 14.78
CA GLN A 229 2.19 -6.03 16.03
C GLN A 229 3.54 -5.32 16.26
N PRO A 230 3.73 -4.57 17.35
CA PRO A 230 5.04 -4.06 17.71
C PRO A 230 5.99 -5.24 17.99
N VAL A 231 7.19 -5.21 17.41
CA VAL A 231 8.18 -6.28 17.59
C VAL A 231 9.59 -5.71 17.74
N CYS A 232 10.41 -6.42 18.51
CA CYS A 232 11.85 -6.26 18.51
C CYS A 232 12.48 -7.56 18.00
N LEU A 233 13.23 -7.49 16.90
CA LEU A 233 13.84 -8.64 16.23
C LEU A 233 15.36 -8.47 16.25
N SER A 234 16.12 -9.51 16.63
CA SER A 234 17.57 -9.42 16.68
C SER A 234 18.32 -10.72 16.39
N THR A 235 19.48 -10.59 15.75
CA THR A 235 20.54 -11.60 15.68
C THR A 235 21.84 -11.01 16.24
N PRO A 236 23.00 -11.68 16.18
CA PRO A 236 24.28 -11.04 16.51
C PRO A 236 24.56 -9.78 15.67
N ASP A 237 24.16 -9.77 14.40
CA ASP A 237 24.49 -8.70 13.44
C ASP A 237 23.31 -7.75 13.14
N VAL A 238 22.10 -8.13 13.54
CA VAL A 238 20.86 -7.42 13.23
C VAL A 238 20.14 -7.01 14.52
N ARG A 239 19.65 -5.77 14.56
CA ARG A 239 18.73 -5.34 15.62
C ARG A 239 17.71 -4.38 15.05
N VAL A 240 16.47 -4.82 15.00
CA VAL A 240 15.35 -4.09 14.40
C VAL A 240 14.23 -3.92 15.40
N ARG A 241 13.61 -2.74 15.38
CA ARG A 241 12.37 -2.45 16.11
C ARG A 241 11.39 -1.85 15.13
N GLY A 242 10.14 -2.26 15.20
CA GLY A 242 9.13 -1.75 14.28
C GLY A 242 7.75 -2.33 14.49
N LEU A 243 6.90 -2.11 13.50
CA LEU A 243 5.55 -2.62 13.44
C LEU A 243 5.47 -3.70 12.35
N ALA A 244 5.34 -4.96 12.77
CA ALA A 244 5.15 -6.09 11.87
C ALA A 244 3.70 -6.16 11.42
N LEU A 245 3.46 -6.45 10.14
CA LEU A 245 2.13 -6.80 9.66
C LEU A 245 1.79 -8.22 10.10
N VAL A 246 0.62 -8.42 10.69
CA VAL A 246 0.17 -9.75 11.08
C VAL A 246 0.08 -10.65 9.84
N GLY A 247 0.79 -11.78 9.87
CA GLY A 247 0.84 -12.73 8.76
C GLY A 247 1.98 -12.49 7.77
N LEU A 248 2.83 -11.47 7.96
CA LEU A 248 4.01 -11.22 7.12
C LEU A 248 5.28 -11.05 7.98
N PRO A 249 6.42 -11.69 7.63
CA PRO A 249 7.63 -11.58 8.43
C PRO A 249 8.32 -10.20 8.29
N GLY A 250 9.10 -9.83 9.30
CA GLY A 250 9.84 -8.57 9.33
C GLY A 250 8.97 -7.35 9.63
N VAL A 251 9.45 -6.17 9.25
CA VAL A 251 8.79 -4.87 9.53
C VAL A 251 8.81 -3.98 8.27
N PRO A 252 8.14 -4.40 7.19
CA PRO A 252 8.31 -3.78 5.88
C PRO A 252 7.77 -2.35 5.76
N HIS A 253 6.85 -1.94 6.64
CA HIS A 253 6.22 -0.62 6.58
C HIS A 253 6.87 0.40 7.52
N PHE A 254 7.15 0.01 8.75
CA PHE A 254 7.61 0.94 9.79
C PHE A 254 8.65 0.25 10.65
N GLY A 255 9.88 0.75 10.62
CA GLY A 255 10.95 0.14 11.37
C GLY A 255 12.20 0.98 11.42
N ARG A 256 13.11 0.55 12.28
CA ARG A 256 14.47 1.04 12.32
C ARG A 256 15.44 -0.06 12.70
N THR A 257 16.62 0.01 12.11
CA THR A 257 17.80 -0.70 12.58
C THR A 257 18.55 0.18 13.59
N GLU A 258 19.81 -0.15 13.87
CA GLU A 258 20.68 0.71 14.67
C GLU A 258 21.12 1.98 13.93
N SER A 259 21.09 1.99 12.60
CA SER A 259 21.63 3.08 11.78
C SER A 259 20.70 3.63 10.70
N ALA A 260 19.60 2.94 10.36
CA ALA A 260 18.60 3.43 9.41
C ALA A 260 17.17 3.33 9.99
N ALA A 261 16.26 4.20 9.52
CA ALA A 261 14.85 4.19 9.86
C ALA A 261 14.00 4.49 8.62
N TRP A 262 12.79 3.91 8.56
CA TRP A 262 11.86 4.10 7.46
C TRP A 262 10.41 4.14 7.92
N ALA A 263 9.60 4.82 7.12
CA ALA A 263 8.16 4.87 7.26
C ALA A 263 7.50 4.97 5.90
N ILE A 264 6.28 4.44 5.82
CA ILE A 264 5.46 4.51 4.61
C ILE A 264 4.15 5.26 4.84
N THR A 265 3.65 5.88 3.79
CA THR A 265 2.23 6.19 3.65
C THR A 265 1.69 5.48 2.41
N ALA A 266 0.39 5.24 2.34
CA ALA A 266 -0.19 4.75 1.10
C ALA A 266 0.03 5.78 -0.02
N ALA A 267 0.54 5.30 -1.15
CA ALA A 267 0.94 6.15 -2.28
C ALA A 267 -0.26 6.78 -2.98
N MET A 268 -1.49 6.32 -2.74
CA MET A 268 -2.67 6.87 -3.41
C MET A 268 -2.58 6.71 -4.93
N THR A 269 -1.95 5.64 -5.45
CA THR A 269 -1.83 5.38 -6.90
C THR A 269 -2.87 4.37 -7.37
N THR A 270 -3.17 4.39 -8.66
CA THR A 270 -4.03 3.38 -9.29
C THR A 270 -3.29 2.05 -9.43
N THR A 271 -3.72 1.00 -8.73
CA THR A 271 -3.10 -0.33 -8.76
C THR A 271 -3.73 -1.28 -9.77
N GLU A 272 -4.86 -0.91 -10.37
CA GLU A 272 -5.55 -1.71 -11.39
C GLU A 272 -6.38 -0.83 -12.34
N HIS A 273 -6.62 -1.30 -13.56
CA HIS A 273 -7.57 -0.70 -14.48
C HIS A 273 -8.88 -1.52 -14.45
N ILE A 274 -10.04 -0.87 -14.62
CA ILE A 274 -11.35 -1.54 -14.62
C ILE A 274 -12.09 -1.18 -15.90
N ALA A 275 -12.55 -2.18 -16.64
CA ALA A 275 -13.36 -1.99 -17.85
C ALA A 275 -14.62 -2.85 -17.83
N ASP A 276 -15.70 -2.32 -18.39
CA ASP A 276 -16.87 -3.12 -18.74
C ASP A 276 -16.69 -3.62 -20.17
N LEU A 277 -16.63 -4.93 -20.36
CA LEU A 277 -16.47 -5.56 -21.66
C LEU A 277 -17.80 -6.20 -22.08
N ALA A 278 -18.25 -5.88 -23.29
CA ALA A 278 -19.32 -6.64 -23.94
C ALA A 278 -18.79 -8.03 -24.30
N VAL A 279 -19.56 -9.06 -23.96
CA VAL A 279 -19.23 -10.46 -24.21
C VAL A 279 -20.39 -11.16 -24.89
N GLU A 280 -20.07 -12.06 -25.80
CA GLU A 280 -21.02 -12.82 -26.60
C GLU A 280 -20.79 -14.31 -26.39
N ASN A 281 -21.87 -15.05 -26.20
CA ASN A 281 -21.81 -16.50 -26.15
C ASN A 281 -21.86 -17.08 -27.56
N ARG A 282 -20.81 -17.81 -27.94
CA ARG A 282 -20.71 -18.55 -29.19
C ARG A 282 -20.51 -20.02 -28.83
N ASP A 283 -21.50 -20.84 -29.16
CA ASP A 283 -21.49 -22.29 -28.93
C ASP A 283 -21.14 -22.70 -27.49
N GLY A 284 -21.70 -22.00 -26.49
CA GLY A 284 -21.53 -22.31 -25.07
C GLY A 284 -20.28 -21.71 -24.42
N ALA A 285 -19.45 -20.99 -25.17
CA ALA A 285 -18.30 -20.26 -24.63
C ALA A 285 -18.48 -18.74 -24.77
N TRP A 286 -17.99 -17.98 -23.79
CA TRP A 286 -18.03 -16.52 -23.81
C TRP A 286 -16.79 -15.95 -24.48
N TYR A 287 -16.99 -14.96 -25.35
CA TYR A 287 -15.93 -14.24 -26.04
C TYR A 287 -16.10 -12.74 -25.84
N VAL A 288 -15.01 -12.02 -25.65
CA VAL A 288 -14.99 -10.55 -25.68
C VAL A 288 -15.38 -10.10 -27.08
N ALA A 289 -16.48 -9.33 -27.19
CA ALA A 289 -17.08 -8.98 -28.47
C ALA A 289 -16.12 -8.18 -29.37
N THR A 290 -15.31 -7.31 -28.77
CA THR A 290 -14.39 -6.41 -29.49
C THR A 290 -13.11 -7.09 -29.96
N THR A 291 -12.54 -7.99 -29.15
CA THR A 291 -11.24 -8.63 -29.45
C THR A 291 -11.37 -10.05 -29.98
N GLY A 292 -12.53 -10.69 -29.80
CA GLY A 292 -12.74 -12.12 -30.09
C GLY A 292 -12.02 -13.05 -29.12
N GLU A 293 -11.43 -12.52 -28.05
CA GLU A 293 -10.74 -13.29 -27.03
C GLU A 293 -11.72 -14.15 -26.23
N ARG A 294 -11.41 -15.42 -25.99
CA ARG A 294 -12.22 -16.30 -25.16
C ARG A 294 -12.06 -15.95 -23.68
N LEU A 295 -13.17 -15.90 -22.93
CA LEU A 295 -13.10 -15.93 -21.47
C LEU A 295 -12.77 -17.34 -21.01
N GLU A 296 -11.64 -17.47 -20.33
CA GLU A 296 -11.29 -18.68 -19.61
C GLU A 296 -12.17 -18.82 -18.36
N HIS A 297 -12.48 -20.05 -17.98
CA HIS A 297 -13.24 -20.32 -16.77
C HIS A 297 -12.71 -21.51 -15.98
N ARG A 298 -12.84 -21.43 -14.65
CA ARG A 298 -12.50 -22.50 -13.71
C ARG A 298 -13.67 -22.72 -12.76
N SER A 299 -14.14 -23.95 -12.67
CA SER A 299 -15.17 -24.34 -11.69
C SER A 299 -14.54 -24.55 -10.32
N VAL A 300 -15.17 -23.98 -9.30
CA VAL A 300 -14.80 -24.18 -7.89
C VAL A 300 -16.05 -24.43 -7.05
N VAL A 301 -15.88 -25.15 -5.94
CA VAL A 301 -16.93 -25.40 -4.95
C VAL A 301 -16.50 -24.74 -3.65
N LEU A 302 -17.20 -23.67 -3.28
CA LEU A 302 -17.04 -23.00 -2.00
C LEU A 302 -17.74 -23.81 -0.92
N ARG A 303 -17.12 -23.91 0.26
CA ARG A 303 -17.63 -24.72 1.37
C ARG A 303 -17.77 -23.87 2.63
N ALA A 304 -18.94 -23.95 3.24
CA ALA A 304 -19.22 -23.31 4.51
C ALA A 304 -19.37 -24.33 5.63
N ARG A 305 -19.40 -23.85 6.88
CA ARG A 305 -19.76 -24.66 8.05
C ARG A 305 -21.13 -25.33 7.83
N GLY A 306 -21.26 -26.58 8.28
CA GLY A 306 -22.52 -27.33 8.19
C GLY A 306 -22.78 -27.99 6.83
N SER A 307 -21.73 -28.23 6.03
CA SER A 307 -21.80 -28.90 4.73
C SER A 307 -22.63 -28.15 3.67
N VAL A 308 -22.77 -26.83 3.82
CA VAL A 308 -23.35 -25.98 2.79
C VAL A 308 -22.27 -25.73 1.74
N GLU A 309 -22.61 -25.98 0.48
CA GLU A 309 -21.70 -25.80 -0.66
C GLU A 309 -22.31 -24.85 -1.69
N ARG A 310 -21.46 -24.05 -2.36
CA ARG A 310 -21.84 -23.20 -3.49
C ARG A 310 -20.86 -23.41 -4.63
N ALA A 311 -21.33 -24.01 -5.72
CA ALA A 311 -20.57 -24.05 -6.97
C ALA A 311 -20.55 -22.65 -7.60
N CYS A 312 -19.39 -22.21 -8.09
CA CYS A 312 -19.27 -21.00 -8.87
C CYS A 312 -18.22 -21.15 -9.98
N LEU A 313 -18.33 -20.30 -10.99
CA LEU A 313 -17.35 -20.19 -12.06
C LEU A 313 -16.50 -18.94 -11.83
N LEU A 314 -15.19 -19.13 -11.82
CA LEU A 314 -14.20 -18.05 -11.90
C LEU A 314 -13.94 -17.78 -13.37
N ARG A 315 -13.92 -16.52 -13.80
CA ARG A 315 -13.71 -16.16 -15.21
C ARG A 315 -12.58 -15.16 -15.35
N SER A 316 -11.80 -15.27 -16.42
CA SER A 316 -10.66 -14.39 -16.69
C SER A 316 -10.41 -14.23 -18.19
N CYS A 317 -9.64 -13.20 -18.55
CA CYS A 317 -9.06 -12.98 -19.86
C CYS A 317 -7.56 -12.65 -19.71
N ALA A 318 -6.86 -12.36 -20.81
CA ALA A 318 -5.40 -12.36 -20.93
C ALA A 318 -4.65 -11.55 -19.87
N ALA A 319 -5.24 -10.46 -19.38
CA ALA A 319 -4.60 -9.58 -18.41
C ALA A 319 -5.46 -9.30 -17.16
N GLY A 320 -6.61 -9.95 -17.01
CA GLY A 320 -7.56 -9.57 -15.96
C GLY A 320 -8.54 -10.64 -15.58
N PHE A 321 -9.16 -10.46 -14.41
CA PHE A 321 -10.22 -11.32 -13.93
C PHE A 321 -11.58 -10.63 -14.06
N VAL A 322 -12.61 -11.42 -14.32
CA VAL A 322 -13.99 -10.94 -14.27
C VAL A 322 -14.38 -10.80 -12.81
N LEU A 323 -14.77 -9.60 -12.40
CA LEU A 323 -15.29 -9.34 -11.07
C LEU A 323 -16.62 -10.09 -10.90
N PRO A 324 -16.79 -10.90 -9.83
CA PRO A 324 -18.06 -11.57 -9.56
C PRO A 324 -19.23 -10.59 -9.52
N GLY A 325 -20.30 -10.92 -10.25
CA GLY A 325 -21.50 -10.10 -10.37
C GLY A 325 -22.57 -10.44 -9.32
N THR A 326 -23.76 -9.87 -9.52
CA THR A 326 -24.95 -10.27 -8.76
C THR A 326 -25.37 -11.69 -9.14
N PRO A 327 -26.15 -12.41 -8.30
CA PRO A 327 -26.66 -13.74 -8.65
C PRO A 327 -27.38 -13.81 -10.00
N ALA A 328 -28.10 -12.74 -10.37
CA ALA A 328 -28.75 -12.64 -11.68
C ALA A 328 -27.75 -12.50 -12.83
N ALA A 329 -26.68 -11.71 -12.65
CA ALA A 329 -25.63 -11.58 -13.66
C ALA A 329 -24.84 -12.90 -13.84
N GLU A 330 -24.50 -13.56 -12.73
CA GLU A 330 -23.84 -14.86 -12.75
C GLU A 330 -24.71 -15.93 -13.41
N ALA A 331 -26.02 -15.97 -13.14
CA ALA A 331 -26.94 -16.91 -13.77
C ALA A 331 -26.98 -16.78 -15.30
N VAL A 332 -26.88 -15.56 -15.85
CA VAL A 332 -26.78 -15.34 -17.31
C VAL A 332 -25.48 -15.94 -17.85
N LEU A 333 -24.37 -15.69 -17.17
CA LEU A 333 -23.06 -16.20 -17.57
C LEU A 333 -22.95 -17.73 -17.43
N ASP A 334 -23.56 -18.32 -16.40
CA ASP A 334 -23.57 -19.76 -16.13
C ASP A 334 -24.47 -20.52 -17.13
N ALA A 335 -25.63 -19.96 -17.47
CA ALA A 335 -26.53 -20.57 -18.45
C ALA A 335 -25.91 -20.66 -19.85
N ALA A 336 -25.00 -19.73 -20.18
CA ALA A 336 -24.17 -19.75 -21.39
C ALA A 336 -24.98 -20.05 -22.67
N VAL A 337 -26.18 -19.46 -22.79
CA VAL A 337 -27.10 -19.74 -23.90
C VAL A 337 -26.52 -19.17 -25.20
N PRO A 338 -26.34 -19.99 -26.26
CA PRO A 338 -25.78 -19.53 -27.54
C PRO A 338 -26.51 -18.33 -28.11
N GLY A 339 -25.75 -17.35 -28.62
CA GLY A 339 -26.29 -16.11 -29.19
C GLY A 339 -26.66 -15.03 -28.15
N THR A 340 -26.50 -15.30 -26.86
CA THR A 340 -26.69 -14.30 -25.80
C THR A 340 -25.50 -13.33 -25.76
N ALA A 341 -25.76 -12.05 -25.52
CA ALA A 341 -24.74 -11.06 -25.22
C ALA A 341 -25.01 -10.42 -23.86
N THR A 342 -23.96 -10.09 -23.13
CA THR A 342 -24.04 -9.36 -21.85
C THR A 342 -22.79 -8.51 -21.65
N THR A 343 -22.69 -7.82 -20.52
CA THR A 343 -21.53 -7.04 -20.12
C THR A 343 -20.93 -7.60 -18.85
N VAL A 344 -19.60 -7.69 -18.79
CA VAL A 344 -18.85 -8.11 -17.60
C VAL A 344 -17.88 -7.03 -17.18
N THR A 345 -17.70 -6.85 -15.87
CA THR A 345 -16.67 -5.96 -15.32
C THR A 345 -15.37 -6.75 -15.19
N VAL A 346 -14.30 -6.30 -15.84
CA VAL A 346 -12.98 -6.91 -15.78
C VAL A 346 -12.01 -5.99 -15.04
N VAL A 347 -11.29 -6.55 -14.08
CA VAL A 347 -10.23 -5.89 -13.33
C VAL A 347 -8.88 -6.35 -13.88
N PHE A 348 -8.04 -5.39 -14.24
CA PHE A 348 -6.70 -5.58 -14.81
C PHE A 348 -5.66 -5.07 -13.81
N PRO A 349 -5.11 -5.93 -12.94
CA PRO A 349 -4.07 -5.53 -12.00
C PRO A 349 -2.83 -4.98 -12.72
N ALA A 350 -2.16 -3.99 -12.11
CA ALA A 350 -0.88 -3.53 -12.59
C ALA A 350 0.14 -4.69 -12.56
N PRO A 351 0.97 -4.84 -13.61
CA PRO A 351 1.98 -5.89 -13.63
C PRO A 351 3.03 -5.66 -12.55
N THR A 352 3.45 -6.72 -11.88
CA THR A 352 4.61 -6.68 -10.99
C THR A 352 5.89 -6.72 -11.81
N ALA A 353 6.72 -5.69 -11.69
CA ALA A 353 7.94 -5.54 -12.48
C ALA A 353 8.94 -6.68 -12.25
N ASP A 354 9.10 -7.12 -11.00
CA ASP A 354 9.96 -8.25 -10.63
C ASP A 354 9.26 -9.15 -9.59
N PRO A 355 8.57 -10.22 -10.02
CA PRO A 355 7.96 -11.19 -9.13
C PRO A 355 8.93 -11.86 -8.16
N ALA A 356 10.23 -11.98 -8.49
CA ALA A 356 11.22 -12.60 -7.63
C ALA A 356 11.59 -11.74 -6.41
N ARG A 357 11.41 -10.41 -6.53
CA ARG A 357 11.66 -9.44 -5.46
C ARG A 357 10.41 -8.89 -4.79
N ALA A 358 9.23 -9.38 -5.17
CA ALA A 358 7.91 -8.88 -4.73
C ALA A 358 7.80 -8.63 -3.22
N PHE A 359 8.48 -9.45 -2.41
CA PHE A 359 8.52 -9.36 -0.95
C PHE A 359 9.91 -9.46 -0.32
N SER A 360 10.99 -9.32 -1.10
CA SER A 360 12.36 -9.41 -0.56
C SER A 360 12.64 -8.34 0.51
N ALA A 361 11.95 -7.19 0.45
CA ALA A 361 12.01 -6.14 1.45
C ALA A 361 11.77 -6.64 2.89
N CYS A 362 10.92 -7.66 3.09
CA CYS A 362 10.64 -8.23 4.41
C CYS A 362 11.90 -8.77 5.11
N ARG A 363 12.86 -9.30 4.34
CA ARG A 363 14.15 -9.78 4.83
C ARG A 363 15.22 -8.70 4.72
N GLU A 364 15.31 -8.03 3.57
CA GLU A 364 16.40 -7.10 3.27
C GLU A 364 16.43 -5.87 4.19
N LEU A 365 15.25 -5.34 4.56
CA LEU A 365 15.15 -4.21 5.49
C LEU A 365 15.71 -4.52 6.88
N LEU A 366 15.77 -5.80 7.27
CA LEU A 366 16.30 -6.18 8.58
C LEU A 366 17.79 -5.87 8.72
N SER A 367 18.51 -5.85 7.61
CA SER A 367 19.96 -5.61 7.56
C SER A 367 20.32 -4.22 7.05
N ALA A 368 19.35 -3.34 6.80
CA ALA A 368 19.58 -2.00 6.25
C ALA A 368 20.44 -1.16 7.20
N ARG A 369 21.53 -0.57 6.67
CA ARG A 369 22.44 0.29 7.42
C ARG A 369 22.32 1.76 7.02
N THR A 370 21.97 2.02 5.77
CA THR A 370 21.83 3.37 5.18
C THR A 370 20.41 3.60 4.66
N ALA A 371 20.07 4.86 4.40
CA ALA A 371 18.81 5.21 3.74
C ALA A 371 18.76 4.66 2.30
N ASP A 372 19.91 4.51 1.64
CA ASP A 372 20.01 3.90 0.31
C ASP A 372 19.77 2.38 0.36
N ASP A 373 20.22 1.68 1.40
CA ASP A 373 19.89 0.26 1.62
C ASP A 373 18.37 0.06 1.75
N VAL A 374 17.67 1.01 2.39
CA VAL A 374 16.21 0.99 2.46
C VAL A 374 15.60 1.14 1.06
N MET A 375 16.09 2.09 0.26
CA MET A 375 15.59 2.29 -1.12
C MET A 375 15.81 1.05 -1.99
N GLU A 376 16.96 0.41 -1.86
CA GLU A 376 17.28 -0.83 -2.58
C GLU A 376 16.38 -1.99 -2.14
N ALA A 377 16.18 -2.15 -0.83
CA ALA A 377 15.35 -3.22 -0.27
C ALA A 377 13.90 -3.12 -0.73
N VAL A 378 13.35 -1.90 -0.84
CA VAL A 378 11.95 -1.68 -1.24
C VAL A 378 11.77 -1.58 -2.76
N SER A 379 12.83 -1.60 -3.57
CA SER A 379 12.76 -1.42 -5.02
C SER A 379 11.90 -2.46 -5.75
N GLY A 380 11.89 -3.70 -5.25
CA GLY A 380 11.10 -4.81 -5.80
C GLY A 380 9.74 -5.01 -5.13
N TRP A 381 9.37 -4.17 -4.17
CA TRP A 381 8.12 -4.31 -3.42
C TRP A 381 6.90 -4.27 -4.36
N ALA A 382 6.06 -5.31 -4.30
CA ALA A 382 4.99 -5.47 -5.27
C ALA A 382 3.68 -4.78 -4.85
N VAL A 383 3.18 -5.00 -3.64
CA VAL A 383 1.92 -4.40 -3.17
C VAL A 383 1.99 -4.16 -1.66
N PRO A 384 1.29 -3.16 -1.09
CA PRO A 384 0.62 -2.08 -1.80
C PRO A 384 1.63 -1.07 -2.36
N CYS A 385 1.15 -0.11 -3.15
CA CYS A 385 1.99 1.02 -3.52
C CYS A 385 2.22 1.94 -2.31
N ASN A 386 3.49 2.06 -1.93
CA ASN A 386 3.97 2.77 -0.76
C ASN A 386 4.76 4.01 -1.15
N ASP A 387 4.47 5.10 -0.46
CA ASP A 387 5.23 6.34 -0.45
C ASP A 387 6.17 6.31 0.75
N VAL A 388 7.45 6.07 0.47
CA VAL A 388 8.47 5.69 1.45
C VAL A 388 9.36 6.88 1.74
N VAL A 389 9.58 7.15 3.03
CA VAL A 389 10.65 8.03 3.51
C VAL A 389 11.61 7.24 4.37
N ALA A 390 12.91 7.50 4.21
CA ALA A 390 13.96 6.86 4.98
C ALA A 390 15.04 7.85 5.37
N ALA A 391 15.67 7.61 6.52
CA ALA A 391 16.82 8.36 6.97
C ALA A 391 17.83 7.46 7.67
N ASP A 392 19.11 7.86 7.69
CA ASP A 392 20.16 7.18 8.42
C ASP A 392 20.95 8.08 9.36
N ARG A 393 21.79 7.44 10.19
CA ARG A 393 22.62 8.09 11.20
C ARG A 393 23.70 9.03 10.62
N ASP A 394 24.01 8.89 9.34
CA ASP A 394 25.00 9.73 8.64
C ASP A 394 24.34 10.99 8.06
N GLY A 395 23.02 11.12 8.20
CA GLY A 395 22.25 12.30 7.80
C GLY A 395 21.59 12.17 6.43
N SER A 396 21.80 11.05 5.71
CA SER A 396 21.15 10.86 4.42
C SER A 396 19.65 10.65 4.61
N CYS A 397 18.87 11.40 3.84
CA CYS A 397 17.42 11.30 3.80
C CYS A 397 16.99 10.97 2.36
N ARG A 398 16.07 10.03 2.20
CA ARG A 398 15.60 9.51 0.91
C ARG A 398 14.09 9.42 0.87
N HIS A 399 13.56 9.52 -0.34
CA HIS A 399 12.16 9.25 -0.66
C HIS A 399 12.05 8.46 -1.95
N THR A 400 11.12 7.53 -1.99
CA THR A 400 10.70 6.83 -3.21
C THR A 400 9.22 6.47 -3.16
N VAL A 401 8.65 6.14 -4.31
CA VAL A 401 7.33 5.51 -4.42
C VAL A 401 7.52 4.16 -5.06
N THR A 402 7.14 3.10 -4.35
CA THR A 402 7.37 1.71 -4.74
C THR A 402 6.07 0.90 -4.72
N GLY A 403 5.99 -0.18 -5.48
CA GLY A 403 4.77 -0.96 -5.69
C GLY A 403 4.47 -1.21 -7.17
N SER A 404 3.54 -2.12 -7.42
CA SER A 404 2.92 -2.38 -8.72
C SER A 404 1.76 -1.41 -8.87
N PHE A 405 1.87 -0.46 -9.81
CA PHE A 405 0.83 0.51 -10.09
C PHE A 405 0.86 0.91 -11.57
N LEU A 406 -0.23 1.52 -12.04
CA LEU A 406 -0.34 2.05 -13.39
C LEU A 406 0.36 3.41 -13.44
N GLY A 407 1.61 3.43 -13.89
CA GLY A 407 2.42 4.63 -14.01
C GLY A 407 3.90 4.31 -14.16
N ALA A 408 4.72 5.36 -14.19
CA ALA A 408 6.17 5.21 -14.16
C ALA A 408 6.64 5.13 -12.70
N ALA A 409 7.56 4.20 -12.42
CA ALA A 409 8.25 4.14 -11.14
C ALA A 409 8.99 5.48 -10.90
N GLU A 410 8.91 6.00 -9.67
CA GLU A 410 9.67 7.18 -9.28
C GLU A 410 11.04 6.72 -8.77
N PRO A 411 12.16 7.18 -9.35
CA PRO A 411 13.48 6.83 -8.84
C PRO A 411 13.67 7.41 -7.42
N PRO A 412 14.44 6.74 -6.55
CA PRO A 412 14.80 7.29 -5.25
C PRO A 412 15.44 8.68 -5.39
N ARG A 413 15.01 9.61 -4.54
CA ARG A 413 15.54 10.99 -4.53
C ARG A 413 15.98 11.42 -3.13
N PRO A 414 17.01 12.28 -3.03
CA PRO A 414 17.39 12.87 -1.75
C PRO A 414 16.31 13.84 -1.25
N LEU A 415 16.23 13.98 0.08
CA LEU A 415 15.41 14.98 0.76
C LEU A 415 16.31 15.95 1.53
N HIS A 416 16.10 17.25 1.33
CA HIS A 416 16.91 18.31 1.96
C HIS A 416 16.11 19.20 2.93
N GLY A 417 14.78 19.08 2.97
CA GLY A 417 13.93 19.88 3.84
C GLY A 417 12.96 19.02 4.64
N ILE A 418 12.24 19.66 5.56
CA ILE A 418 11.14 19.03 6.30
C ILE A 418 10.14 18.47 5.29
N THR A 419 9.90 17.17 5.37
CA THR A 419 8.99 16.45 4.49
C THR A 419 7.86 15.85 5.30
N VAL A 420 6.63 16.19 4.95
CA VAL A 420 5.42 15.62 5.54
C VAL A 420 4.62 14.92 4.46
N ARG A 421 4.35 13.62 4.66
CA ARG A 421 3.47 12.81 3.82
C ARG A 421 2.28 12.41 4.66
N ALA A 422 1.11 12.87 4.25
CA ALA A 422 -0.18 12.67 4.91
C ALA A 422 -1.25 12.26 3.88
N ASN A 423 -0.84 11.50 2.86
CA ASN A 423 -1.62 11.12 1.68
C ASN A 423 -2.18 12.30 0.88
N GLN A 424 -1.68 13.52 1.10
CA GLN A 424 -2.09 14.68 0.33
C GLN A 424 -1.62 14.55 -1.12
N ARG A 425 -2.40 15.16 -2.02
CA ARG A 425 -2.03 15.25 -3.43
C ARG A 425 -0.67 15.95 -3.58
N PRO A 426 0.29 15.40 -4.36
CA PRO A 426 1.53 16.08 -4.67
C PRO A 426 1.27 17.43 -5.35
N SER A 427 2.16 18.40 -5.13
CA SER A 427 2.09 19.70 -5.81
C SER A 427 2.58 19.65 -7.26
N ASP A 428 3.36 18.62 -7.63
CA ASP A 428 3.80 18.39 -9.01
C ASP A 428 2.63 17.87 -9.88
N PRO A 429 2.33 18.49 -11.03
CA PRO A 429 1.21 18.10 -11.89
C PRO A 429 1.31 16.67 -12.44
N CYS A 430 2.50 16.19 -12.78
CA CYS A 430 2.73 14.85 -13.32
C CYS A 430 2.52 13.80 -12.23
N ALA A 431 3.13 14.00 -11.06
CA ALA A 431 2.93 13.14 -9.89
C ALA A 431 1.48 13.19 -9.37
N SER A 432 0.78 14.31 -9.57
CA SER A 432 -0.64 14.46 -9.21
C SER A 432 -1.59 13.70 -10.15
N ALA A 433 -1.27 13.57 -11.43
CA ALA A 433 -2.17 12.91 -12.39
C ALA A 433 -2.30 11.40 -12.12
N ALA A 434 -1.29 10.79 -11.51
CA ALA A 434 -1.25 9.37 -11.18
C ALA A 434 -1.95 9.00 -9.86
N ARG A 435 -2.55 9.97 -9.14
CA ARG A 435 -3.05 9.75 -7.77
C ARG A 435 -4.58 9.73 -7.66
N LEU A 436 -5.11 8.76 -6.92
CA LEU A 436 -6.52 8.55 -6.59
C LEU A 436 -6.74 8.67 -5.07
N ALA A 437 -7.91 9.16 -4.65
CA ALA A 437 -8.30 9.22 -3.23
C ALA A 437 -7.30 9.94 -2.29
N CYS A 438 -6.61 10.98 -2.77
CA CYS A 438 -5.73 11.78 -1.91
C CYS A 438 -6.50 12.44 -0.76
N ALA A 439 -5.90 12.45 0.43
CA ALA A 439 -6.44 13.16 1.57
C ALA A 439 -6.42 14.69 1.35
N PRO A 440 -7.38 15.42 1.94
CA PRO A 440 -7.31 16.87 2.03
C PRO A 440 -5.99 17.34 2.64
N PRO A 441 -5.37 18.43 2.14
CA PRO A 441 -4.01 18.81 2.51
C PRO A 441 -3.91 19.41 3.93
N HIS A 442 -5.00 19.53 4.68
CA HIS A 442 -5.05 20.23 5.97
C HIS A 442 -4.12 19.62 7.00
N ARG A 443 -4.09 18.27 7.11
CA ARG A 443 -3.19 17.55 8.03
C ARG A 443 -1.73 17.82 7.69
N ALA A 444 -1.36 17.64 6.41
CA ALA A 444 -0.01 17.91 5.92
C ALA A 444 0.42 19.35 6.19
N ARG A 445 -0.45 20.33 5.87
CA ARG A 445 -0.15 21.76 6.07
C ARG A 445 0.01 22.11 7.55
N ARG A 446 -0.83 21.55 8.42
CA ARG A 446 -0.76 21.78 9.88
C ARG A 446 0.54 21.23 10.45
N ALA A 447 0.87 20.00 10.08
CA ALA A 447 2.12 19.33 10.43
C ALA A 447 3.36 20.14 9.99
N THR A 448 3.44 20.52 8.72
CA THR A 448 4.52 21.35 8.19
C THR A 448 4.63 22.68 8.94
N HIS A 449 3.50 23.36 9.16
CA HIS A 449 3.48 24.64 9.88
C HIS A 449 4.05 24.54 11.30
N LEU A 450 3.72 23.46 12.05
CA LEU A 450 4.23 23.28 13.41
C LEU A 450 5.74 23.03 13.44
N LEU A 451 6.26 22.25 12.49
CA LEU A 451 7.69 21.97 12.39
C LEU A 451 8.47 23.20 11.89
N ASP A 452 7.95 23.94 10.91
CA ASP A 452 8.56 25.18 10.44
C ASP A 452 8.56 26.25 11.54
N ALA A 453 7.50 26.34 12.35
CA ALA A 453 7.45 27.25 13.48
C ALA A 453 8.53 26.93 14.52
N ALA A 454 8.77 25.64 14.80
CA ALA A 454 9.85 25.22 15.69
C ALA A 454 11.23 25.64 15.16
N VAL A 455 11.48 25.49 13.85
CA VAL A 455 12.72 25.99 13.23
C VAL A 455 12.83 27.51 13.34
N ALA A 456 11.75 28.25 13.08
CA ALA A 456 11.76 29.71 13.15
C ALA A 456 11.99 30.24 14.58
N GLU A 457 11.42 29.58 15.59
CA GLU A 457 11.51 30.00 16.99
C GLU A 457 12.80 29.54 17.68
N HIS A 458 13.27 28.33 17.37
CA HIS A 458 14.35 27.67 18.11
C HIS A 458 15.59 27.37 17.24
N GLY A 459 15.53 27.64 15.94
CA GLY A 459 16.59 27.32 14.97
C GLY A 459 16.64 25.86 14.54
N ALA A 460 15.91 24.96 15.21
CA ALA A 460 15.87 23.54 14.92
C ALA A 460 14.62 22.87 15.52
N VAL A 461 14.26 21.69 15.02
CA VAL A 461 13.22 20.82 15.57
C VAL A 461 13.84 19.88 16.60
N CYS A 462 13.32 19.86 17.83
CA CYS A 462 13.66 18.84 18.81
C CYS A 462 12.60 17.72 18.84
N HIS A 463 12.89 16.66 19.60
CA HIS A 463 11.98 15.53 19.77
C HIS A 463 10.60 15.96 20.30
N GLU A 464 10.55 16.92 21.22
CA GLU A 464 9.31 17.44 21.79
C GLU A 464 8.48 18.20 20.75
N ASN A 465 9.12 18.93 19.81
CA ASN A 465 8.41 19.58 18.71
C ASN A 465 7.81 18.55 17.75
N LEU A 466 8.56 17.49 17.42
CA LEU A 466 8.06 16.40 16.57
C LEU A 466 6.85 15.71 17.21
N LEU A 467 6.92 15.41 18.52
CA LEU A 467 5.80 14.85 19.28
C LEU A 467 4.60 15.81 19.36
N ALA A 468 4.83 17.11 19.57
CA ALA A 468 3.76 18.10 19.59
C ALA A 468 3.04 18.17 18.24
N ALA A 469 3.78 18.09 17.13
CA ALA A 469 3.20 18.03 15.81
C ALA A 469 2.41 16.72 15.60
N GLN A 470 2.97 15.59 16.03
CA GLN A 470 2.35 14.26 15.95
C GLN A 470 1.05 14.13 16.76
N LEU A 471 0.95 14.82 17.90
CA LEU A 471 -0.20 14.78 18.80
C LEU A 471 -1.16 15.96 18.61
N ASP A 472 -0.92 16.83 17.63
CA ASP A 472 -1.76 17.99 17.37
C ASP A 472 -3.15 17.58 16.89
N THR A 473 -4.16 17.97 17.67
CA THR A 473 -5.59 17.78 17.36
C THR A 473 -6.27 19.11 17.04
N ALA A 474 -5.49 20.18 16.90
CA ALA A 474 -6.04 21.50 16.64
C ALA A 474 -6.63 21.55 15.24
N ALA A 475 -7.83 22.11 15.14
CA ALA A 475 -8.48 22.37 13.86
C ALA A 475 -8.60 23.88 13.61
N PRO A 476 -7.46 24.59 13.43
CA PRO A 476 -7.43 26.05 13.38
C PRO A 476 -8.18 26.65 12.19
N HIS A 477 -8.55 25.82 11.20
CA HIS A 477 -9.34 26.21 10.04
C HIS A 477 -10.84 26.34 10.34
N TRP A 478 -11.37 25.66 11.37
CA TRP A 478 -12.80 25.73 11.70
C TRP A 478 -13.23 27.13 12.14
N PRO A 479 -12.57 27.82 13.08
CA PRO A 479 -13.04 29.13 13.52
C PRO A 479 -13.10 30.20 12.41
N PRO A 480 -12.11 30.32 11.50
CA PRO A 480 -12.22 31.16 10.31
C PRO A 480 -13.35 30.72 9.36
N LEU A 481 -13.45 29.42 9.05
CA LEU A 481 -14.48 28.88 8.17
C LEU A 481 -15.90 29.14 8.71
N LEU A 482 -16.13 28.90 10.00
CA LEU A 482 -17.41 29.16 10.66
C LEU A 482 -17.72 30.68 10.65
N ARG A 483 -16.71 31.53 10.87
CA ARG A 483 -16.90 32.99 10.75
C ARG A 483 -17.28 33.41 9.35
N GLU A 484 -16.71 32.80 8.31
CA GLU A 484 -17.08 33.08 6.92
C GLU A 484 -18.46 32.52 6.55
N LEU A 485 -18.79 31.30 6.99
CA LEU A 485 -20.08 30.64 6.73
C LEU A 485 -21.26 31.33 7.43
N PHE A 486 -21.04 31.87 8.63
CA PHE A 486 -22.05 32.56 9.44
C PHE A 486 -21.87 34.09 9.44
N ALA A 487 -20.94 34.63 8.66
CA ALA A 487 -20.98 36.06 8.35
C ALA A 487 -22.25 36.27 7.53
N ASP A 488 -23.22 37.00 8.11
CA ASP A 488 -24.49 37.32 7.44
C ASP A 488 -24.18 37.76 6.01
N ALA A 489 -24.68 36.98 5.04
CA ALA A 489 -24.70 37.41 3.67
C ALA A 489 -25.54 38.69 3.64
N SER A 490 -24.88 39.85 3.55
CA SER A 490 -25.59 41.10 3.29
C SER A 490 -26.48 40.87 2.07
N PRO A 491 -27.79 41.17 2.13
CA PRO A 491 -28.75 40.85 1.08
C PRO A 491 -28.58 41.83 -0.10
N THR A 492 -27.43 41.79 -0.75
CA THR A 492 -27.16 42.50 -1.99
C THR A 492 -26.31 41.60 -2.87
N ALA A 493 -26.95 41.15 -3.95
CA ALA A 493 -26.42 40.37 -5.07
C ALA A 493 -26.36 38.83 -4.88
N VAL A 494 -27.54 38.20 -4.78
CA VAL A 494 -27.72 36.88 -5.40
C VAL A 494 -28.00 37.12 -6.88
N SER A 495 -26.95 37.15 -7.69
CA SER A 495 -27.07 36.95 -9.14
C SER A 495 -26.52 35.56 -9.47
N ASP A 496 -27.43 34.70 -9.90
CA ASP A 496 -27.22 33.43 -10.62
C ASP A 496 -26.33 32.36 -9.96
N PRO A 497 -26.90 31.27 -9.38
CA PRO A 497 -26.15 30.22 -8.69
C PRO A 497 -25.23 29.40 -9.61
N VAL A 498 -25.31 29.55 -10.94
CA VAL A 498 -24.45 28.85 -11.91
C VAL A 498 -23.04 29.48 -12.00
N ALA A 499 -22.85 30.73 -11.59
CA ALA A 499 -21.56 31.43 -11.73
C ALA A 499 -20.57 31.20 -10.56
N THR A 500 -21.05 30.79 -9.39
CA THR A 500 -20.22 30.71 -8.16
C THR A 500 -19.28 29.50 -8.16
N VAL A 501 -19.64 28.40 -8.84
CA VAL A 501 -18.79 27.20 -8.95
C VAL A 501 -17.54 27.47 -9.82
N ALA A 502 -17.57 28.46 -10.71
CA ALA A 502 -16.46 28.78 -11.61
C ALA A 502 -15.35 29.64 -10.97
N ARG A 503 -15.57 30.27 -9.80
CA ARG A 503 -14.61 31.20 -9.18
C ARG A 503 -13.71 30.58 -8.10
N VAL A 504 -14.01 29.38 -7.62
CA VAL A 504 -13.14 28.66 -6.67
C VAL A 504 -11.96 27.97 -7.39
N GLY A 505 -11.95 27.98 -8.73
CA GLY A 505 -10.90 27.36 -9.57
C GLY A 505 -9.81 28.29 -10.10
N SER A 506 -9.78 29.59 -9.78
CA SER A 506 -8.75 30.50 -10.28
C SER A 506 -7.94 31.16 -9.15
N THR A 507 -6.91 30.47 -8.66
CA THR A 507 -5.76 31.16 -8.08
C THR A 507 -4.96 31.82 -9.21
N GLY A 508 -4.55 33.08 -9.00
CA GLY A 508 -3.98 34.00 -10.01
C GLY A 508 -2.70 33.55 -10.76
N PRO A 509 -2.15 34.44 -11.61
CA PRO A 509 -1.34 34.05 -12.76
C PRO A 509 0.01 33.46 -12.36
N VAL A 510 0.36 32.37 -13.05
CA VAL A 510 1.70 31.83 -13.20
C VAL A 510 2.64 32.98 -13.63
N ARG A 511 3.63 33.30 -12.79
CA ARG A 511 4.75 34.16 -13.18
C ARG A 511 5.57 33.42 -14.25
N THR A 512 5.43 33.82 -15.50
CA THR A 512 6.38 33.46 -16.55
C THR A 512 7.69 34.22 -16.35
N ALA A 513 8.82 33.52 -16.48
CA ALA A 513 10.17 34.09 -16.47
C ALA A 513 10.36 35.15 -17.58
N PRO A 514 11.29 36.11 -17.44
CA PRO A 514 11.50 37.14 -18.44
C PRO A 514 12.36 36.62 -19.60
N GLU A 515 11.85 36.70 -20.83
CA GLU A 515 12.67 36.65 -22.05
C GLU A 515 13.26 38.04 -22.37
N PRO A 516 14.41 38.11 -23.07
CA PRO A 516 15.25 39.29 -23.10
C PRO A 516 14.78 40.35 -24.10
N ASP A 517 15.09 41.61 -23.76
CA ASP A 517 14.92 42.81 -24.58
C ASP A 517 15.54 42.68 -25.99
N VAL A 518 14.74 42.96 -27.02
CA VAL A 518 15.24 43.35 -28.34
C VAL A 518 14.73 44.76 -28.64
N ALA A 519 15.66 45.71 -28.62
CA ALA A 519 15.44 47.10 -28.90
C ALA A 519 15.12 47.37 -30.39
N SER A 520 14.30 48.39 -30.60
CA SER A 520 13.94 49.07 -31.85
C SER A 520 15.13 49.40 -32.77
N GLY A 521 14.90 49.28 -34.10
CA GLY A 521 15.86 49.52 -35.20
C GLY A 521 16.32 50.99 -35.40
N PRO A 522 16.66 51.48 -36.62
CA PRO A 522 16.54 50.86 -37.96
C PRO A 522 17.78 51.01 -38.88
N ALA A 523 17.77 50.31 -40.04
CA ALA A 523 18.06 50.84 -41.39
C ALA A 523 18.75 49.81 -42.33
N GLY A 524 18.15 49.63 -43.52
CA GLY A 524 18.90 49.44 -44.77
C GLY A 524 19.01 48.01 -45.34
N GLY A 525 18.48 47.81 -46.55
CA GLY A 525 19.12 46.91 -47.53
C GLY A 525 18.38 45.65 -47.95
N ALA A 526 17.43 45.81 -48.88
CA ALA A 526 17.17 45.03 -50.10
C ALA A 526 17.55 43.52 -50.26
N VAL A 527 16.71 42.88 -51.10
CA VAL A 527 16.89 41.61 -51.87
C VAL A 527 16.60 40.33 -51.06
N GLY A 528 15.77 39.36 -51.46
CA GLY A 528 15.05 39.03 -52.69
C GLY A 528 14.97 37.50 -52.83
N GLY A 529 13.81 36.95 -53.23
CA GLY A 529 13.61 35.55 -53.68
C GLY A 529 13.02 34.62 -52.61
N ARG A 530 11.75 34.19 -52.64
CA ARG A 530 10.99 33.28 -53.55
C ARG A 530 11.41 31.80 -53.55
N CYS A 531 10.34 30.98 -53.51
CA CYS A 531 10.21 29.53 -53.78
C CYS A 531 10.68 28.57 -52.67
N GLY A 532 9.99 27.47 -52.40
CA GLY A 532 8.86 26.83 -53.09
C GLY A 532 8.68 25.40 -52.56
N ILE A 533 7.46 24.91 -52.67
CA ILE A 533 6.89 23.64 -52.17
C ILE A 533 7.27 22.45 -53.07
N ALA A 534 7.38 21.23 -52.50
CA ALA A 534 6.93 19.90 -53.03
C ALA A 534 7.49 18.78 -52.11
N THR A 535 6.76 17.84 -51.46
CA THR A 535 5.75 16.80 -51.80
C THR A 535 6.27 15.51 -52.47
N GLY A 536 5.96 14.36 -51.83
CA GLY A 536 5.82 12.98 -52.39
C GLY A 536 7.07 12.10 -52.29
N GLY A 537 7.06 10.80 -51.97
CA GLY A 537 6.04 9.76 -51.78
C GLY A 537 6.64 8.38 -52.16
N GLY A 538 6.14 7.26 -51.58
CA GLY A 538 6.28 5.89 -52.15
C GLY A 538 7.26 4.90 -51.48
N VAL A 539 6.83 3.63 -51.41
CA VAL A 539 7.30 2.44 -50.64
C VAL A 539 7.51 1.26 -51.66
N PRO A 540 7.78 -0.05 -51.34
CA PRO A 540 8.76 -0.83 -50.53
C PRO A 540 9.62 -1.83 -51.38
N ASN A 541 10.56 -2.59 -50.76
CA ASN A 541 10.64 -4.09 -50.77
C ASN A 541 11.97 -4.69 -50.22
N ASP A 542 11.80 -5.65 -49.30
CA ASP A 542 12.41 -6.97 -49.04
C ASP A 542 13.90 -7.36 -49.29
N GLU A 543 14.45 -7.90 -48.19
CA GLU A 543 15.26 -9.14 -47.96
C GLU A 543 16.23 -9.71 -49.03
N CYS A 544 17.48 -10.02 -48.61
CA CYS A 544 17.95 -11.40 -48.31
C CYS A 544 19.50 -11.56 -48.26
N ILE A 545 19.97 -12.18 -47.17
CA ILE A 545 20.94 -13.30 -47.06
C ILE A 545 22.48 -13.10 -47.17
N GLY A 546 23.14 -13.60 -46.11
CA GLY A 546 24.39 -14.38 -46.05
C GLY A 546 24.79 -14.53 -44.58
N GLY A 547 24.93 -15.68 -43.90
CA GLY A 547 25.46 -17.03 -44.18
C GLY A 547 26.62 -17.26 -43.17
N GLY A 548 26.90 -18.39 -42.51
CA GLY A 548 26.38 -19.76 -42.40
C GLY A 548 27.13 -20.47 -41.25
N GLY A 549 26.65 -21.65 -40.84
CA GLY A 549 27.27 -22.49 -39.79
C GLY A 549 26.24 -23.28 -38.98
#